data_AF-A0A3N6NAB5-F1
#
_entry.id   AF-A0A3N6NAB5-F1
#
_cell.length_a   1.000
_cell.length_b   1.000
_cell.length_c   1.000
_cell.angle_alpha   90.00
_cell.angle_beta   90.00
_cell.angle_gamma   90.00
#
_symmetry.space_group_name_H-M   'P 1'
#
loop_
_entity.id
_entity.type
_entity.pdbx_description
1 polymer ?
#
loop_
_entity_poly.entity_id
_entity_poly.type
_entity_poly.pdbx_seq_one_letter_code
_entity_poly.pdbx_strand_id
1 'polypeptide(L)'
;MNGAVTRPPSSLKDTIDANSGRFEFLKQTLTLGLAGIGGVAALFTDPSRVPADGLAKWMLVVAGAGLLVVVAFAIMGLSAYANLLTVTARDPSDPDGVTKYANGVRDHARVVIIGLSVALFFTATFAVNRLFASSNSPESAIAAAAGFVANETKLTTDRIHFAGMVADNDAYVVTFSVPTTGNDFTVRVAKKDGSVTQVAQQKKP
;
A
#
# COMPACT_ATOMS: atom_id res chain seq x y z
N MET A 1 -2.13 -62.13 21.30
CA MET A 1 -3.38 -61.36 21.51
C MET A 1 -3.06 -59.88 21.34
N ASN A 2 -3.80 -59.20 20.46
CA ASN A 2 -3.60 -57.81 20.07
C ASN A 2 -3.83 -56.84 21.24
N GLY A 3 -2.98 -55.83 21.34
CA GLY A 3 -3.21 -54.63 22.15
C GLY A 3 -2.86 -53.40 21.33
N ALA A 4 -3.57 -53.20 20.22
CA ALA A 4 -3.50 -51.95 19.48
C ALA A 4 -4.03 -50.84 20.40
N VAL A 5 -3.11 -50.04 20.93
CA VAL A 5 -3.45 -48.80 21.63
C VAL A 5 -4.02 -47.85 20.57
N THR A 6 -5.33 -47.86 20.42
CA THR A 6 -6.07 -46.83 19.68
C THR A 6 -5.86 -45.53 20.43
N ARG A 7 -4.96 -44.69 19.93
CA ARG A 7 -4.81 -43.30 20.34
C ARG A 7 -6.22 -42.67 20.31
N PRO A 8 -6.69 -42.00 21.36
CA PRO A 8 -8.00 -41.35 21.34
C PRO A 8 -8.04 -40.38 20.15
N PRO A 9 -9.20 -40.20 19.49
CA PRO A 9 -9.33 -39.21 18.44
C PRO A 9 -8.82 -37.89 19.00
N SER A 10 -7.89 -37.24 18.29
CA SER A 10 -7.32 -35.94 18.66
C SER A 10 -8.45 -35.06 19.15
N SER A 11 -8.40 -34.66 20.42
CA SER A 11 -9.59 -34.18 21.11
C SER A 11 -10.14 -32.98 20.37
N LEU A 12 -11.47 -32.91 20.24
CA LEU A 12 -12.20 -31.78 19.66
C LEU A 12 -11.67 -30.43 20.19
N LYS A 13 -11.27 -30.43 21.46
CA LYS A 13 -10.63 -29.31 22.16
C LYS A 13 -9.30 -28.89 21.53
N ASP A 14 -8.40 -29.83 21.20
CA ASP A 14 -7.13 -29.51 20.53
C ASP A 14 -7.34 -28.94 19.12
N THR A 15 -8.40 -29.41 18.43
CA THR A 15 -8.78 -28.88 17.11
C THR A 15 -9.38 -27.47 17.22
N ILE A 16 -10.22 -27.23 18.24
CA ILE A 16 -10.80 -25.91 18.51
C ILE A 16 -9.73 -24.92 18.97
N ASP A 17 -8.80 -25.30 19.84
CA ASP A 17 -7.71 -24.44 20.29
C ASP A 17 -6.72 -24.12 19.16
N ALA A 18 -6.40 -25.10 18.30
CA ALA A 18 -5.59 -24.85 17.11
C ALA A 18 -6.30 -23.96 16.08
N ASN A 19 -7.63 -24.07 15.97
CA ASN A 19 -8.40 -23.23 15.04
C ASN A 19 -8.74 -21.85 15.64
N SER A 20 -8.80 -21.68 16.96
CA SER A 20 -9.00 -20.38 17.60
C SER A 20 -7.81 -19.45 17.36
N GLY A 21 -6.58 -19.97 17.40
CA GLY A 21 -5.38 -19.24 17.00
C GLY A 21 -5.38 -18.83 15.52
N ARG A 22 -5.99 -19.64 14.64
CA ARG A 22 -6.14 -19.33 13.21
C ARG A 22 -7.20 -18.26 12.97
N PHE A 23 -8.29 -18.26 13.74
CA PHE A 23 -9.30 -17.22 13.70
C PHE A 23 -8.73 -15.86 14.13
N GLU A 24 -7.99 -15.84 15.25
CA GLU A 24 -7.36 -14.62 15.73
C GLU A 24 -6.32 -14.09 14.74
N PHE A 25 -5.52 -14.98 14.12
CA PHE A 25 -4.62 -14.63 13.03
C PHE A 25 -5.34 -13.96 11.84
N LEU A 26 -6.45 -14.55 11.36
CA LEU A 26 -7.20 -14.00 10.22
C LEU A 26 -7.85 -12.66 10.55
N LYS A 27 -8.38 -12.51 11.77
CA LYS A 27 -8.95 -11.25 12.25
C LYS A 27 -7.90 -10.15 12.33
N GLN A 28 -6.76 -10.41 12.96
CA GLN A 28 -5.65 -9.46 13.04
C GLN A 28 -5.12 -9.09 11.66
N THR A 29 -5.04 -10.06 10.77
CA THR A 29 -4.59 -9.84 9.39
C THR A 29 -5.60 -9.01 8.59
N LEU A 30 -6.90 -9.22 8.78
CA LEU A 30 -7.93 -8.39 8.16
C LEU A 30 -7.80 -6.93 8.61
N THR A 31 -7.63 -6.70 9.91
CA THR A 31 -7.40 -5.36 10.46
C THR A 31 -6.14 -4.72 9.89
N LEU A 32 -5.04 -5.48 9.84
CA LEU A 32 -3.77 -5.02 9.28
C LEU A 32 -3.88 -4.71 7.78
N GLY A 33 -4.56 -5.56 7.02
CA GLY A 33 -4.80 -5.37 5.59
C GLY A 33 -5.61 -4.10 5.32
N LEU A 34 -6.71 -3.88 6.05
CA LEU A 34 -7.54 -2.68 5.94
C LEU A 34 -6.78 -1.41 6.33
N ALA A 35 -6.03 -1.44 7.45
CA ALA A 35 -5.20 -0.32 7.88
C ALA A 35 -4.10 -0.02 6.85
N GLY A 36 -3.47 -1.05 6.28
CA GLY A 36 -2.49 -0.93 5.21
C GLY A 36 -3.07 -0.28 3.95
N ILE A 37 -4.27 -0.69 3.53
CA ILE A 37 -4.97 -0.06 2.38
C ILE A 37 -5.23 1.42 2.67
N GLY A 38 -5.70 1.76 3.87
CA GLY A 38 -5.90 3.15 4.29
C GLY A 38 -4.61 3.97 4.21
N GLY A 39 -3.49 3.41 4.67
CA GLY A 39 -2.16 4.03 4.59
C GLY A 39 -1.69 4.26 3.14
N VAL A 40 -1.86 3.25 2.27
CA VAL A 40 -1.50 3.38 0.84
C VAL A 40 -2.41 4.39 0.15
N ALA A 41 -3.72 4.37 0.42
CA ALA A 41 -4.67 5.33 -0.15
C ALA A 41 -4.33 6.78 0.26
N ALA A 42 -3.92 7.00 1.52
CA ALA A 42 -3.48 8.31 1.99
C ALA A 42 -2.27 8.86 1.22
N LEU A 43 -1.36 7.98 0.75
CA LEU A 43 -0.24 8.37 -0.10
C LEU A 43 -0.68 8.80 -1.51
N PHE A 44 -1.76 8.22 -2.03
CA PHE A 44 -2.32 8.60 -3.34
C PHE A 44 -3.19 9.87 -3.30
N THR A 45 -3.75 10.21 -2.14
CA THR A 45 -4.53 11.45 -1.98
C THR A 45 -3.68 12.70 -1.83
N ASP A 46 -2.38 12.56 -1.61
CA ASP A 46 -1.41 13.68 -1.53
C ASP A 46 -0.54 13.69 -2.79
N PRO A 47 -0.78 14.61 -3.75
CA PRO A 47 -0.03 14.68 -5.02
C PRO A 47 1.48 14.87 -4.82
N SER A 48 1.90 15.42 -3.67
CA SER A 48 3.31 15.58 -3.34
C SER A 48 3.99 14.27 -2.94
N ARG A 49 3.22 13.24 -2.56
CA ARG A 49 3.75 11.94 -2.10
C ARG A 49 3.67 10.84 -3.15
N VAL A 50 3.00 11.09 -4.26
CA VAL A 50 2.97 10.17 -5.39
C VAL A 50 4.31 10.29 -6.13
N PRO A 51 5.14 9.24 -6.15
CA PRO A 51 6.40 9.28 -6.88
C PRO A 51 6.19 9.62 -8.36
N ALA A 52 6.99 10.56 -8.86
CA ALA A 52 7.01 10.93 -10.27
C ALA A 52 7.68 9.83 -11.13
N ASP A 53 8.55 9.04 -10.51
CA ASP A 53 9.23 7.91 -11.11
C ASP A 53 8.30 6.70 -11.25
N GLY A 54 8.16 6.20 -12.49
CA GLY A 54 7.22 5.12 -12.81
C GLY A 54 7.45 3.84 -12.00
N LEU A 55 8.70 3.53 -11.65
CA LEU A 55 9.03 2.34 -10.85
C LEU A 55 8.46 2.41 -9.43
N ALA A 56 8.67 3.50 -8.68
CA ALA A 56 8.13 3.60 -7.33
C ALA A 56 6.60 3.67 -7.31
N LYS A 57 5.98 4.25 -8.35
CA LYS A 57 4.52 4.22 -8.52
C LYS A 57 4.00 2.79 -8.69
N TRP A 58 4.67 1.98 -9.52
CA TRP A 58 4.33 0.56 -9.67
C TRP A 58 4.53 -0.24 -8.39
N MET A 59 5.58 0.05 -7.61
CA MET A 59 5.79 -0.60 -6.30
C MET A 59 4.61 -0.36 -5.34
N LEU A 60 4.10 0.88 -5.27
CA LEU A 60 2.92 1.22 -4.47
C LEU A 60 1.65 0.51 -4.97
N VAL A 61 1.46 0.41 -6.29
CA VAL A 61 0.32 -0.31 -6.89
C VAL A 61 0.38 -1.79 -6.54
N VAL A 62 1.55 -2.43 -6.66
CA VAL A 62 1.74 -3.84 -6.31
C VAL A 62 1.52 -4.08 -4.81
N ALA A 63 2.00 -3.18 -3.95
CA ALA A 63 1.73 -3.24 -2.52
C ALA A 63 0.23 -3.13 -2.21
N GLY A 64 -0.47 -2.18 -2.82
CA GLY A 64 -1.92 -2.01 -2.67
C GLY A 64 -2.71 -3.23 -3.16
N ALA A 65 -2.35 -3.79 -4.32
CA ALA A 65 -2.96 -5.01 -4.85
C ALA A 65 -2.72 -6.21 -3.91
N GLY A 66 -1.51 -6.35 -3.36
CA GLY A 66 -1.21 -7.38 -2.36
C GLY A 66 -2.09 -7.27 -1.11
N LEU A 67 -2.32 -6.05 -0.61
CA LEU A 67 -3.19 -5.82 0.55
C LEU A 67 -4.66 -6.12 0.26
N LEU A 68 -5.15 -5.84 -0.96
CA LEU A 68 -6.51 -6.23 -1.37
C LEU A 68 -6.68 -7.75 -1.38
N VAL A 69 -5.68 -8.48 -1.87
CA VAL A 69 -5.66 -9.95 -1.83
C VAL A 69 -5.67 -10.44 -0.38
N VAL A 70 -4.87 -9.83 0.50
CA VAL A 70 -4.86 -10.16 1.94
C VAL A 70 -6.25 -10.00 2.56
N VAL A 71 -6.93 -8.88 2.30
CA VAL A 71 -8.28 -8.62 2.82
C VAL A 71 -9.29 -9.65 2.29
N ALA A 72 -9.29 -9.90 0.99
CA ALA A 72 -10.22 -10.85 0.36
C ALA A 72 -10.04 -12.27 0.94
N PHE A 73 -8.81 -12.76 1.03
CA PHE A 73 -8.52 -14.10 1.55
C PHE A 73 -8.67 -14.21 3.07
N ALA A 74 -8.47 -13.12 3.82
CA ALA A 74 -8.77 -13.09 5.25
C ALA A 74 -10.27 -13.26 5.51
N ILE A 75 -11.14 -12.57 4.73
CA ILE A 75 -12.60 -12.72 4.81
C ILE A 75 -13.00 -14.15 4.45
N MET A 76 -12.49 -14.70 3.35
CA MET A 76 -12.79 -16.09 2.94
C MET A 76 -12.31 -17.10 4.00
N GLY A 77 -11.14 -16.89 4.60
CA GLY A 77 -10.64 -17.72 5.71
C GLY A 77 -11.52 -17.65 6.95
N LEU A 78 -12.02 -16.45 7.31
CA LEU A 78 -12.97 -16.24 8.40
C LEU A 78 -14.30 -16.98 8.14
N SER A 79 -14.81 -16.93 6.91
CA SER A 79 -16.00 -17.68 6.50
C SER A 79 -15.78 -19.20 6.54
N ALA A 80 -14.62 -19.69 6.09
CA ALA A 80 -14.27 -21.11 6.19
C ALA A 80 -14.19 -21.58 7.65
N TYR A 81 -13.66 -20.75 8.55
CA TYR A 81 -13.64 -21.02 9.98
C TYR A 81 -15.04 -21.05 10.61
N ALA A 82 -15.94 -20.12 10.23
CA ALA A 82 -17.32 -20.13 10.70
C ALA A 82 -18.08 -21.40 10.26
N ASN A 83 -17.84 -21.86 9.02
CA ASN A 83 -18.40 -23.12 8.52
C ASN A 83 -17.82 -24.33 9.24
N LEU A 84 -16.52 -24.32 9.57
CA LEU A 84 -15.88 -25.35 10.38
C LEU A 84 -16.54 -25.47 11.75
N LEU A 85 -16.74 -24.35 12.46
CA LEU A 85 -17.43 -24.34 13.76
C LEU A 85 -18.86 -24.88 13.66
N THR A 86 -19.58 -24.52 12.59
CA THR A 86 -20.96 -24.95 12.38
C THR A 86 -21.06 -26.46 12.15
N VAL A 87 -20.20 -27.04 11.31
CA VAL A 87 -20.18 -28.49 11.07
C VAL A 87 -19.73 -29.24 12.32
N THR A 88 -18.68 -28.76 12.97
CA THR A 88 -18.16 -29.37 14.20
C THR A 88 -19.20 -29.37 15.33
N ALA A 89 -20.06 -28.35 15.41
CA ALA A 89 -21.13 -28.27 16.39
C ALA A 89 -22.37 -29.10 16.05
N ARG A 90 -22.64 -29.32 14.76
CA ARG A 90 -23.85 -30.01 14.27
C ARG A 90 -23.65 -31.52 14.14
N ASP A 91 -22.47 -31.94 13.68
CA ASP A 91 -22.11 -33.35 13.55
C ASP A 91 -20.60 -33.54 13.81
N PRO A 92 -20.20 -33.76 15.08
CA PRO A 92 -18.79 -33.95 15.44
C PRO A 92 -18.18 -35.24 14.88
N SER A 93 -19.00 -36.11 14.27
CA SER A 93 -18.58 -37.40 13.73
C SER A 93 -18.47 -37.41 12.20
N ASP A 94 -18.60 -36.26 11.52
CA ASP A 94 -18.34 -36.10 10.08
C ASP A 94 -16.87 -35.69 9.83
N PRO A 95 -15.95 -36.66 9.62
CA PRO A 95 -14.53 -36.38 9.43
C PRO A 95 -14.25 -35.63 8.12
N ASP A 96 -15.09 -35.78 7.11
CA ASP A 96 -14.88 -35.20 5.78
C ASP A 96 -15.19 -33.70 5.80
N GLY A 97 -16.28 -33.31 6.46
CA GLY A 97 -16.64 -31.91 6.70
C GLY A 97 -15.58 -31.17 7.51
N VAL A 98 -15.15 -31.73 8.65
CA VAL A 98 -14.14 -31.12 9.54
C VAL A 98 -12.80 -30.96 8.80
N THR A 99 -12.36 -31.98 8.06
CA THR A 99 -11.08 -31.95 7.34
C THR A 99 -11.09 -30.93 6.19
N LYS A 100 -12.20 -30.85 5.43
CA LYS A 100 -12.35 -29.91 4.31
C LYS A 100 -12.22 -28.46 4.76
N TYR A 101 -12.97 -28.05 5.78
CA TYR A 101 -12.93 -26.66 6.24
C TYR A 101 -11.64 -26.32 6.99
N ALA A 102 -11.04 -27.27 7.73
CA ALA A 102 -9.74 -27.06 8.37
C ALA A 102 -8.60 -26.85 7.35
N ASN A 103 -8.61 -27.59 6.24
CA ASN A 103 -7.69 -27.37 5.13
C ASN A 103 -7.97 -26.03 4.44
N GLY A 104 -9.24 -25.68 4.26
CA GLY A 104 -9.66 -24.36 3.79
C GLY A 104 -9.00 -23.24 4.62
N VAL A 105 -9.18 -23.22 5.95
CA VAL A 105 -8.57 -22.19 6.81
C VAL A 105 -7.05 -22.12 6.65
N ARG A 106 -6.38 -23.28 6.52
CA ARG A 106 -4.91 -23.34 6.36
C ARG A 106 -4.44 -22.77 5.03
N ASP A 107 -5.13 -23.09 3.93
CA ASP A 107 -4.75 -22.61 2.60
C ASP A 107 -5.00 -21.11 2.44
N HIS A 108 -6.11 -20.60 2.99
CA HIS A 108 -6.36 -19.15 3.02
C HIS A 108 -5.29 -18.42 3.85
N ALA A 109 -4.89 -18.96 5.00
CA ALA A 109 -3.82 -18.38 5.81
C ALA A 109 -2.46 -18.34 5.07
N ARG A 110 -2.14 -19.36 4.26
CA ARG A 110 -0.92 -19.37 3.43
C ARG A 110 -0.93 -18.26 2.39
N VAL A 111 -2.04 -18.09 1.66
CA VAL A 111 -2.17 -17.02 0.66
C VAL A 111 -2.04 -15.65 1.31
N VAL A 112 -2.66 -15.48 2.49
CA VAL A 112 -2.57 -14.26 3.30
C VAL A 112 -1.11 -13.94 3.69
N ILE A 113 -0.34 -14.92 4.14
CA ILE A 113 1.08 -14.72 4.50
C ILE A 113 1.92 -14.30 3.28
N ILE A 114 1.69 -14.93 2.13
CA ILE A 114 2.40 -14.59 0.88
C ILE A 114 2.04 -13.15 0.46
N GLY A 115 0.76 -12.80 0.45
CA GLY A 115 0.29 -11.46 0.12
C GLY A 115 0.87 -10.38 1.04
N LEU A 116 0.91 -10.65 2.35
CA LEU A 116 1.53 -9.76 3.35
C LEU A 116 3.03 -9.58 3.09
N SER A 117 3.75 -10.66 2.79
CA SER A 117 5.19 -10.63 2.53
C SER A 117 5.51 -9.76 1.31
N VAL A 118 4.73 -9.91 0.24
CA VAL A 118 4.84 -9.08 -0.96
C VAL A 118 4.55 -7.61 -0.64
N ALA A 119 3.44 -7.33 0.04
CA ALA A 119 3.07 -5.97 0.42
C ALA A 119 4.15 -5.30 1.29
N LEU A 120 4.69 -6.01 2.28
CA LEU A 120 5.75 -5.53 3.15
C LEU A 120 7.03 -5.22 2.36
N PHE A 121 7.46 -6.14 1.48
CA PHE A 121 8.67 -5.95 0.68
C PHE A 121 8.60 -4.69 -0.19
N PHE A 122 7.49 -4.50 -0.92
CA PHE A 122 7.33 -3.34 -1.79
C PHE A 122 7.16 -2.03 -1.01
N THR A 123 6.41 -2.05 0.10
CA THR A 123 6.23 -0.85 0.94
C THR A 123 7.54 -0.46 1.63
N ALA A 124 8.32 -1.42 2.11
CA ALA A 124 9.63 -1.16 2.71
C ALA A 124 10.62 -0.63 1.67
N THR A 125 10.66 -1.21 0.48
CA THR A 125 11.52 -0.74 -0.62
C THR A 125 11.15 0.68 -1.04
N PHE A 126 9.85 0.98 -1.15
CA PHE A 126 9.36 2.34 -1.39
C PHE A 126 9.81 3.31 -0.29
N ALA A 127 9.63 2.95 0.98
CA ALA A 127 10.02 3.79 2.10
C ALA A 127 11.54 4.04 2.15
N VAL A 128 12.36 3.01 1.89
CA VAL A 128 13.82 3.13 1.79
C VAL A 128 14.21 4.04 0.63
N ASN A 129 13.67 3.84 -0.56
CA ASN A 129 13.94 4.71 -1.71
C ASN A 129 13.59 6.17 -1.40
N ARG A 130 12.48 6.42 -0.70
CA ARG A 130 12.08 7.78 -0.33
C ARG A 130 12.93 8.37 0.80
N LEU A 131 13.38 7.54 1.75
CA LEU A 131 14.24 7.98 2.85
C LEU A 131 15.65 8.35 2.37
N PHE A 132 16.17 7.60 1.39
CA PHE A 132 17.53 7.72 0.88
C PHE A 132 17.62 8.28 -0.55
N ALA A 133 16.52 8.81 -1.10
CA ALA A 133 16.55 9.54 -2.36
C ALA A 133 17.62 10.63 -2.28
N SER A 134 18.55 10.63 -3.24
CA SER A 134 19.63 11.61 -3.29
C SER A 134 19.04 13.00 -3.45
N SER A 135 19.61 13.98 -2.75
CA SER A 135 19.18 15.37 -2.87
C SER A 135 19.10 15.78 -4.35
N ASN A 136 17.92 16.22 -4.79
CA ASN A 136 17.71 16.66 -6.15
C ASN A 136 18.65 17.80 -6.52
N SER A 137 19.16 17.72 -7.74
CA SER A 137 19.89 18.81 -8.36
C SER A 137 18.95 20.00 -8.62
N PRO A 138 19.47 21.23 -8.70
CA PRO A 138 18.71 22.40 -9.14
C PRO A 138 17.98 22.17 -10.46
N GLU A 139 18.65 21.50 -11.41
CA GLU A 139 18.13 21.24 -12.76
C GLU A 139 16.94 20.28 -12.74
N SER A 140 17.02 19.20 -11.94
CA SER A 140 15.90 18.27 -11.78
C SER A 140 14.70 18.90 -11.08
N ALA A 141 14.92 19.84 -10.17
CA ALA A 141 13.84 20.60 -9.53
C ALA A 141 13.13 21.55 -10.50
N ILE A 142 13.88 22.24 -11.37
CA ILE A 142 13.32 23.10 -12.42
C ILE A 142 12.49 22.26 -13.39
N ALA A 143 12.99 21.09 -13.82
CA ALA A 143 12.26 20.20 -14.72
C ALA A 143 10.95 19.67 -14.11
N ALA A 144 10.98 19.25 -12.84
CA ALA A 144 9.80 18.78 -12.11
C ALA A 144 8.74 19.89 -11.98
N ALA A 145 9.18 21.10 -11.62
CA ALA A 145 8.29 22.24 -11.49
C ALA A 145 7.72 22.70 -12.85
N ALA A 146 8.51 22.68 -13.93
CA ALA A 146 8.03 22.99 -15.28
C ALA A 146 6.98 21.97 -15.76
N GLY A 147 7.21 20.68 -15.51
CA GLY A 147 6.25 19.61 -15.81
C GLY A 147 4.94 19.77 -15.04
N PHE A 148 5.01 20.23 -13.79
CA PHE A 148 3.83 20.55 -12.99
C PHE A 148 3.02 21.71 -13.58
N VAL A 149 3.67 22.85 -13.85
CA VAL A 149 3.00 24.03 -14.42
C VAL A 149 2.41 23.72 -15.80
N ALA A 150 3.10 22.91 -16.63
CA ALA A 150 2.58 22.47 -17.92
C ALA A 150 1.28 21.64 -17.78
N ASN A 151 1.25 20.69 -16.84
CA ASN A 151 0.05 19.89 -16.57
C ASN A 151 -1.11 20.76 -16.03
N GLU A 152 -0.82 21.68 -15.12
CA GLU A 152 -1.84 22.54 -14.49
C GLU A 152 -2.43 23.56 -15.48
N THR A 153 -1.59 24.16 -16.32
CA THR A 153 -2.01 25.17 -17.30
C THR A 153 -2.46 24.59 -18.63
N LYS A 154 -2.26 23.27 -18.86
CA LYS A 154 -2.43 22.59 -20.16
C LYS A 154 -1.66 23.25 -21.30
N LEU A 155 -0.57 23.95 -20.96
CA LEU A 155 0.32 24.59 -21.92
C LEU A 155 1.53 23.70 -22.16
N THR A 156 2.04 23.75 -23.38
CA THR A 156 3.33 23.14 -23.72
C THR A 156 4.46 23.94 -23.06
N THR A 157 5.54 23.24 -22.71
CA THR A 157 6.65 23.77 -21.89
C THR A 157 7.37 24.96 -22.54
N ASP A 158 7.27 25.10 -23.86
CA ASP A 158 7.78 26.24 -24.65
C ASP A 158 7.06 27.56 -24.34
N ARG A 159 5.87 27.51 -23.74
CA ARG A 159 5.08 28.69 -23.34
C ARG A 159 5.25 29.08 -21.88
N ILE A 160 6.14 28.38 -21.16
CA ILE A 160 6.40 28.57 -19.74
C ILE A 160 7.83 29.08 -19.60
N HIS A 161 7.97 30.32 -19.13
CA HIS A 161 9.26 30.98 -19.03
C HIS A 161 9.78 30.87 -17.61
N PHE A 162 10.99 30.32 -17.44
CA PHE A 162 11.66 30.33 -16.14
C PHE A 162 11.97 31.77 -15.73
N ALA A 163 11.42 32.21 -14.59
CA ALA A 163 11.61 33.55 -14.06
C ALA A 163 12.72 33.60 -12.99
N GLY A 164 12.87 32.53 -12.21
CA GLY A 164 13.92 32.43 -11.21
C GLY A 164 13.80 31.21 -10.32
N MET A 165 14.84 30.95 -9.54
CA MET A 165 14.85 29.92 -8.51
C MET A 165 15.54 30.42 -7.26
N VAL A 166 14.92 30.18 -6.10
CA VAL A 166 15.50 30.41 -4.79
C VAL A 166 15.72 29.07 -4.10
N ALA A 167 16.94 28.81 -3.66
CA ALA A 167 17.24 27.64 -2.85
C ALA A 167 16.98 27.97 -1.38
N ASP A 168 15.96 27.35 -0.79
CA ASP A 168 15.71 27.35 0.66
C ASP A 168 16.46 26.17 1.32
N ASN A 169 16.46 26.07 2.65
CA ASN A 169 17.16 25.00 3.37
C ASN A 169 16.69 23.60 2.97
N ASP A 170 15.39 23.41 2.76
CA ASP A 170 14.76 22.11 2.49
C ASP A 170 14.15 21.98 1.08
N ALA A 171 14.07 23.07 0.32
CA ALA A 171 13.38 23.11 -0.97
C ALA A 171 14.07 24.03 -1.99
N TYR A 172 13.75 23.82 -3.27
CA TYR A 172 13.92 24.80 -4.33
C TYR A 172 12.58 25.46 -4.62
N VAL A 173 12.52 26.77 -4.52
CA VAL A 173 11.34 27.57 -4.91
C VAL A 173 11.59 28.05 -6.33
N VAL A 174 10.88 27.47 -7.28
CA VAL A 174 11.01 27.72 -8.72
C VAL A 174 9.85 28.60 -9.17
N THR A 175 10.12 29.72 -9.81
CA THR A 175 9.09 30.62 -10.34
C THR A 175 9.08 30.57 -11.87
N PHE A 176 7.91 30.36 -12.45
CA PHE A 176 7.66 30.43 -13.87
C PHE A 176 6.67 31.54 -14.20
N SER A 177 6.91 32.25 -15.30
CA SER A 177 5.97 33.20 -15.88
C SER A 177 5.26 32.54 -17.06
N VAL A 178 3.94 32.72 -17.14
CA VAL A 178 3.11 32.22 -18.23
C VAL A 178 2.56 33.41 -19.00
N PRO A 179 3.23 33.89 -20.07
CA PRO A 179 2.90 35.15 -20.75
C PRO A 179 1.48 35.17 -21.31
N THR A 180 0.97 34.02 -21.75
CA THR A 180 -0.38 33.87 -22.30
C THR A 180 -1.48 34.13 -21.28
N THR A 181 -1.20 33.95 -19.99
CA THR A 181 -2.18 34.17 -18.91
C THR A 181 -1.87 35.39 -18.04
N GLY A 182 -0.66 35.95 -18.16
CA GLY A 182 -0.19 37.03 -17.30
C GLY A 182 -0.03 36.62 -15.84
N ASN A 183 0.16 35.33 -15.56
CA ASN A 183 0.34 34.81 -14.21
C ASN A 183 1.75 34.26 -14.01
N ASP A 184 2.24 34.41 -12.79
CA ASP A 184 3.45 33.78 -12.32
C ASP A 184 3.08 32.62 -11.38
N PHE A 185 3.70 31.46 -11.62
CA PHE A 185 3.53 30.25 -10.83
C PHE A 185 4.80 30.02 -10.02
N THR A 186 4.67 30.03 -8.70
CA THR A 186 5.76 29.69 -7.78
C THR A 186 5.53 28.29 -7.25
N VAL A 187 6.44 27.39 -7.58
CA VAL A 187 6.40 25.97 -7.26
C VAL A 187 7.53 25.64 -6.29
N ARG A 188 7.18 25.09 -5.13
CA ARG A 188 8.16 24.65 -4.13
C ARG A 188 8.43 23.16 -4.33
N VAL A 189 9.68 22.80 -4.56
CA VAL A 189 10.15 21.44 -4.83
C VAL A 189 11.09 20.99 -3.71
N ALA A 190 10.75 19.93 -2.99
CA ALA A 190 11.58 19.43 -1.89
C ALA A 190 12.94 18.94 -2.41
N LYS A 191 14.03 19.36 -1.75
CA LYS A 191 15.39 18.93 -2.10
C LYS A 191 15.57 17.43 -1.91
N LYS A 192 14.88 16.82 -0.94
CA LYS A 192 15.09 15.42 -0.56
C LYS A 192 14.60 14.42 -1.62
N ASP A 193 13.41 14.62 -2.16
CA ASP A 193 12.75 13.65 -3.05
C ASP A 193 12.19 14.27 -4.33
N GLY A 194 12.27 15.60 -4.49
CA GLY A 194 11.84 16.28 -5.72
C GLY A 194 10.33 16.42 -5.81
N SER A 195 9.63 16.13 -4.72
CA SER A 195 8.19 16.34 -4.62
C SER A 195 7.84 17.82 -4.71
N VAL A 196 6.78 18.13 -5.45
CA VAL A 196 6.17 19.45 -5.44
C VAL A 196 5.33 19.58 -4.18
N THR A 197 5.73 20.45 -3.25
CA THR A 197 5.11 20.60 -1.94
C THR A 197 4.14 21.78 -1.85
N GLN A 198 4.29 22.78 -2.72
CA GLN A 198 3.41 23.96 -2.73
C GLN A 198 3.40 24.62 -4.10
N VAL A 199 2.25 25.17 -4.48
CA VAL A 199 2.07 25.96 -5.70
C VAL A 199 1.31 27.23 -5.35
N ALA A 200 1.86 28.37 -5.71
CA ALA A 200 1.20 29.66 -5.58
C ALA A 200 1.12 30.31 -6.97
N GLN A 201 -0.10 30.61 -7.40
CA GLN A 201 -0.35 31.40 -8.60
C GLN A 201 -0.57 32.85 -8.19
N GLN A 202 0.19 33.76 -8.77
CA GLN A 202 0.00 35.20 -8.60
C GLN A 202 -0.22 35.85 -9.96
N LYS A 203 -1.19 36.76 -10.01
CA LYS A 203 -1.39 37.59 -11.19
C LYS A 203 -0.27 38.62 -11.25
N LYS A 204 0.41 38.72 -12.38
CA LYS A 204 1.48 39.69 -12.59
C LYS A 204 0.89 41.10 -12.44
N PRO A 205 1.52 41.99 -11.66
CA PRO A 205 1.02 43.36 -11.43
C PRO A 205 0.97 44.18 -12.73
#